data_AF-A0A8J3ML51-F1
#
_entry.id   AF-A0A8J3ML51-F1
#
_cell.length_a   1.000
_cell.length_b   1.000
_cell.length_c   1.000
_cell.angle_alpha   90.00
_cell.angle_beta   90.00
_cell.angle_gamma   90.00
#
_symmetry.space_group_name_H-M   'P 1'
#
loop_
_entity.id
_entity.type
_entity.pdbx_description
1 polymer ?
#
loop_
_entity_poly.entity_id
_entity_poly.type
_entity_poly.pdbx_seq_one_letter_code
_entity_poly.pdbx_strand_id
1 'polypeptide(L)'
;MSLTRLRWLYALLLLTTSAFALLSWLTGGDLLVEFATRALTLVLSLVLIGAALIRPNGRARRFAVTGTAFRTYGRSVYLTLLGVLAMQYNTAVVRVGDTSVFATTSLGVAVLVAVVLGLALWRPYRLDLGPEGIRVGGAVGHGRVIPWALLQPGLPARPGERGWTLPLAYTHPDALPPNLRRLRALPLGWAVHPHLLADAIRWYTEHPEHRAAIGTQAEHDRLVAALAARA
;
A
#
# COMPACT_ATOMS: atom_id res chain seq x y z
N MET A 1 -7.27 -9.11 -13.83
CA MET A 1 -7.35 -9.90 -12.58
C MET A 1 -7.42 -8.93 -11.40
N SER A 2 -8.47 -8.96 -10.58
CA SER A 2 -8.61 -7.99 -9.47
C SER A 2 -7.60 -8.29 -8.36
N LEU A 3 -7.08 -7.24 -7.71
CA LEU A 3 -6.17 -7.34 -6.56
C LEU A 3 -6.71 -8.25 -5.44
N THR A 4 -8.03 -8.41 -5.36
CA THR A 4 -8.74 -9.32 -4.45
C THR A 4 -8.53 -10.80 -4.78
N ARG A 5 -8.63 -11.21 -6.05
CA ARG A 5 -8.39 -12.61 -6.48
C ARG A 5 -6.92 -13.00 -6.31
N LEU A 6 -6.01 -12.07 -6.60
CA LEU A 6 -4.57 -12.27 -6.40
C LEU A 6 -4.23 -12.53 -4.92
N ARG A 7 -4.93 -11.88 -3.99
CA ARG A 7 -4.72 -12.04 -2.54
C ARG A 7 -5.30 -13.34 -1.97
N TRP A 8 -6.46 -13.81 -2.46
CA TRP A 8 -7.02 -15.10 -2.06
C TRP A 8 -6.14 -16.26 -2.53
N LEU A 9 -5.65 -16.20 -3.78
CA LEU A 9 -4.67 -17.15 -4.28
C LEU A 9 -3.38 -17.12 -3.44
N TYR A 10 -2.95 -15.94 -2.99
CA TYR A 10 -1.79 -15.79 -2.10
C TYR A 10 -2.00 -16.38 -0.70
N ALA A 11 -3.17 -16.17 -0.09
CA ALA A 11 -3.52 -16.74 1.20
C ALA A 11 -3.61 -18.27 1.15
N LEU A 12 -4.18 -18.81 0.06
CA LEU A 12 -4.23 -20.24 -0.20
C LEU A 12 -2.82 -20.83 -0.37
N LEU A 13 -1.94 -20.13 -1.10
CA LEU A 13 -0.54 -20.52 -1.28
C LEU A 13 0.20 -20.56 0.07
N LEU A 14 0.02 -19.55 0.91
CA LEU A 14 0.59 -19.48 2.27
C LEU A 14 0.07 -20.62 3.18
N LEU A 15 -1.23 -20.90 3.16
CA LEU A 15 -1.81 -22.00 3.95
C LEU A 15 -1.24 -23.36 3.52
N THR A 16 -1.14 -23.59 2.22
CA THR A 16 -0.62 -24.85 1.67
C THR A 16 0.87 -25.04 1.95
N THR A 17 1.70 -23.99 1.87
CA THR A 17 3.13 -24.12 2.21
C THR A 17 3.36 -24.25 3.72
N SER A 18 2.53 -23.62 4.55
CA SER A 18 2.60 -23.80 6.02
C SER A 18 2.21 -25.22 6.45
N ALA A 19 1.17 -25.79 5.83
CA ALA A 19 0.78 -27.18 6.04
C ALA A 19 1.88 -28.16 5.62
N PHE A 20 2.60 -27.85 4.53
CA PHE A 20 3.72 -28.67 4.05
C PHE A 20 4.93 -28.64 5.01
N ALA A 21 5.26 -27.48 5.60
CA ALA A 21 6.31 -27.36 6.61
C ALA A 21 5.97 -28.10 7.92
N LEU A 22 4.69 -28.16 8.29
CA LEU A 22 4.20 -28.98 9.41
C LEU A 22 4.35 -30.48 9.12
N LEU A 23 4.10 -30.89 7.87
CA LEU A 23 4.22 -32.28 7.46
C LEU A 23 5.69 -32.75 7.47
N SER A 24 6.63 -31.90 7.03
CA SER A 24 8.06 -32.22 7.04
C SER A 24 8.69 -32.17 8.44
N TRP A 25 8.03 -31.51 9.40
CA TRP A 25 8.41 -31.56 10.82
C TRP A 25 8.17 -32.95 11.44
N LEU A 26 7.19 -33.71 10.93
CA LEU A 26 6.89 -35.06 11.42
C LEU A 26 7.95 -36.11 10.99
N THR A 27 8.88 -35.78 10.09
CA THR A 27 9.74 -36.77 9.43
C THR A 27 11.21 -36.82 9.90
N GLY A 28 11.65 -36.00 10.86
CA GLY A 28 12.87 -36.21 11.67
C GLY A 28 14.21 -35.68 11.13
N GLY A 29 14.80 -34.71 11.86
CA GLY A 29 16.12 -34.10 11.69
C GLY A 29 16.47 -33.30 12.95
N ASP A 30 17.75 -32.97 13.19
CA ASP A 30 18.30 -32.42 14.45
C ASP A 30 17.39 -31.36 15.12
N LEU A 31 16.65 -31.83 16.13
CA LEU A 31 15.30 -31.32 16.40
C LEU A 31 15.25 -29.89 16.92
N LEU A 32 16.20 -29.47 17.77
CA LEU A 32 16.06 -28.22 18.53
C LEU A 32 16.34 -26.96 17.69
N VAL A 33 17.45 -26.95 16.93
CA VAL A 33 17.84 -25.78 16.13
C VAL A 33 16.92 -25.64 14.91
N GLU A 34 16.56 -26.76 14.29
CA GLU A 34 15.63 -26.78 13.16
C GLU A 34 14.22 -26.35 13.59
N PHE A 35 13.75 -26.81 14.75
CA PHE A 35 12.49 -26.38 15.35
C PHE A 35 12.46 -24.87 15.63
N ALA A 36 13.49 -24.33 16.30
CA ALA A 36 13.54 -22.92 16.64
C ALA A 36 13.52 -22.02 15.38
N THR A 37 14.25 -22.40 14.34
CA THR A 37 14.36 -21.63 13.10
C THR A 37 13.07 -21.64 12.29
N ARG A 38 12.42 -22.80 12.18
CA ARG A 38 11.13 -22.93 11.47
C ARG A 38 10.00 -22.23 12.23
N ALA A 39 9.95 -22.35 13.56
CA ALA A 39 8.97 -21.68 14.40
C ALA A 39 9.10 -20.15 14.30
N LEU A 40 10.33 -19.62 14.38
CA LEU A 40 10.58 -18.19 14.20
C LEU A 40 10.14 -17.70 12.82
N THR A 41 10.41 -18.46 11.76
CA THR A 41 10.00 -18.10 10.39
C THR A 41 8.48 -18.06 10.23
N LEU A 42 7.77 -19.02 10.82
CA LEU A 42 6.31 -19.08 10.81
C LEU A 42 5.72 -17.89 11.58
N VAL A 43 6.23 -17.62 12.79
CA VAL A 43 5.78 -16.48 13.61
C VAL A 43 6.05 -15.17 12.87
N LEU A 44 7.24 -14.97 12.30
CA LEU A 44 7.57 -13.78 11.54
C LEU A 44 6.65 -13.63 10.32
N SER A 45 6.37 -14.72 9.60
CA SER A 45 5.43 -14.73 8.48
C SER A 45 4.03 -14.35 8.91
N LEU A 46 3.52 -14.94 10.00
CA LEU A 46 2.19 -14.63 10.54
C LEU A 46 2.10 -13.19 11.06
N VAL A 47 3.16 -12.66 11.67
CA VAL A 47 3.24 -11.26 12.11
C VAL A 47 3.25 -10.32 10.90
N LEU A 48 4.02 -10.63 9.84
CA LEU A 48 4.05 -9.84 8.61
C LEU A 48 2.72 -9.90 7.85
N ILE A 49 2.07 -11.07 7.82
CA ILE A 49 0.72 -11.24 7.26
C ILE A 49 -0.30 -10.45 8.09
N GLY A 50 -0.27 -10.59 9.42
CA GLY A 50 -1.10 -9.85 10.35
C GLY A 50 -0.93 -8.35 10.17
N ALA A 51 0.31 -7.86 10.10
CA ALA A 51 0.63 -6.45 9.85
C ALA A 51 0.21 -5.99 8.44
N ALA A 52 0.22 -6.86 7.44
CA ALA A 52 -0.25 -6.55 6.09
C ALA A 52 -1.79 -6.59 5.93
N LEU A 53 -2.48 -7.40 6.75
CA LEU A 53 -3.93 -7.55 6.78
C LEU A 53 -4.59 -6.49 7.67
N ILE A 54 -3.98 -6.19 8.81
CA ILE A 54 -4.29 -5.04 9.65
C ILE A 54 -3.72 -3.83 8.92
N ARG A 55 -4.39 -3.41 7.84
CA ARG A 55 -4.21 -2.07 7.29
C ARG A 55 -5.02 -1.13 8.18
N PRO A 56 -4.42 -0.42 9.16
CA PRO A 56 -5.11 0.74 9.65
C PRO A 56 -5.25 1.67 8.45
N ASN A 57 -6.48 1.92 8.01
CA ASN A 57 -6.77 3.14 7.28
C ASN A 57 -6.10 4.27 8.04
N GLY A 58 -5.43 5.17 7.33
CA GLY A 58 -4.73 6.28 7.92
C GLY A 58 -5.61 6.97 8.97
N ARG A 59 -5.17 6.99 10.23
CA ARG A 59 -5.88 7.74 11.29
C ARG A 59 -5.47 9.21 11.29
N ALA A 60 -4.51 9.61 10.45
CA ALA A 60 -4.09 10.99 10.38
C ALA A 60 -5.26 11.83 9.88
N ARG A 61 -5.67 12.79 10.71
CA ARG A 61 -6.70 13.78 10.39
C ARG A 61 -6.12 15.01 9.69
N ARG A 62 -4.87 14.95 9.23
CA ARG A 62 -4.15 16.08 8.62
C ARG A 62 -3.24 15.60 7.49
N PHE A 63 -3.09 16.45 6.49
CA PHE A 63 -2.11 16.28 5.41
C PHE A 63 -0.75 16.82 5.87
N ALA A 64 0.33 16.34 5.26
CA ALA A 64 1.62 17.01 5.38
C ALA A 64 1.65 18.21 4.40
N VAL A 65 1.93 19.41 4.90
CA VAL A 65 1.97 20.64 4.10
C VAL A 65 3.40 20.87 3.62
N THR A 66 3.60 21.03 2.30
CA THR A 66 4.95 21.13 1.72
C THR A 66 5.21 22.41 0.93
N GLY A 67 4.47 23.48 1.19
CA GLY A 67 4.57 24.77 0.49
C GLY A 67 3.89 24.79 -0.89
N THR A 68 3.88 23.65 -1.60
CA THR A 68 3.34 23.52 -2.96
C THR A 68 2.16 22.56 -3.08
N ALA A 69 1.95 21.72 -2.07
CA ALA A 69 0.91 20.70 -2.09
C ALA A 69 0.57 20.20 -0.68
N PHE A 70 -0.61 19.58 -0.57
CA PHE A 70 -0.95 18.69 0.54
C PHE A 70 -0.57 17.26 0.21
N ARG A 71 0.35 16.72 0.99
CA ARG A 71 0.97 15.44 0.72
C ARG A 71 0.47 14.36 1.66
N THR A 72 0.26 13.18 1.09
CA THR A 72 0.06 11.95 1.85
C THR A 72 0.76 10.78 1.18
N TYR A 73 1.16 9.81 1.98
CA TYR A 73 1.92 8.65 1.54
C TYR A 73 1.08 7.39 1.72
N GLY A 74 1.11 6.53 0.71
CA GLY A 74 0.48 5.23 0.74
C GLY A 74 1.37 4.22 1.45
N ARG A 75 0.83 3.48 2.41
CA ARG A 75 1.48 2.28 2.95
C ARG A 75 1.20 1.11 1.99
N SER A 76 2.20 0.75 1.17
CA SER A 76 2.04 -0.28 0.14
C SER A 76 2.25 -1.72 0.64
N VAL A 77 1.84 -2.66 -0.21
CA VAL A 77 1.53 -4.10 0.02
C VAL A 77 2.78 -5.00 0.13
N TYR A 78 3.99 -4.44 0.11
CA TYR A 78 5.21 -5.25 -0.10
C TYR A 78 5.67 -6.05 1.13
N LEU A 79 5.10 -5.81 2.33
CA LEU A 79 5.26 -6.70 3.49
C LEU A 79 4.78 -8.13 3.18
N THR A 80 3.79 -8.28 2.31
CA THR A 80 3.28 -9.61 1.90
C THR A 80 4.26 -10.32 0.95
N LEU A 81 4.98 -9.56 0.12
CA LEU A 81 5.98 -10.10 -0.81
C LEU A 81 7.26 -10.52 -0.06
N LEU A 82 7.63 -9.74 0.96
CA LEU A 82 8.70 -10.07 1.91
C LEU A 82 8.40 -11.38 2.66
N GLY A 83 7.17 -11.54 3.14
CA GLY A 83 6.70 -12.77 3.79
C GLY A 83 6.80 -13.98 2.85
N VAL A 84 6.44 -13.84 1.57
CA VAL A 84 6.56 -14.95 0.61
C VAL A 84 8.00 -15.27 0.25
N LEU A 85 8.89 -14.29 0.15
CA LEU A 85 10.33 -14.54 -0.06
C LEU A 85 10.93 -15.27 1.15
N ALA A 86 10.59 -14.87 2.37
CA ALA A 86 10.98 -15.57 3.60
C ALA A 86 10.42 -17.01 3.69
N MET A 87 9.30 -17.28 3.02
CA MET A 87 8.67 -18.59 3.01
C MET A 87 9.19 -19.51 1.88
N GLN A 88 9.50 -18.94 0.71
CA GLN A 88 10.23 -19.61 -0.37
C GLN A 88 11.64 -20.02 0.09
N TYR A 89 12.29 -19.18 0.90
CA TYR A 89 13.54 -19.49 1.60
C TYR A 89 13.43 -20.79 2.40
N ASN A 90 12.44 -20.87 3.29
CA ASN A 90 12.26 -22.02 4.17
C ASN A 90 12.03 -23.31 3.35
N THR A 91 11.23 -23.23 2.28
CA THR A 91 10.92 -24.38 1.41
C THR A 91 12.15 -24.86 0.62
N ALA A 92 13.02 -23.94 0.18
CA ALA A 92 14.23 -24.27 -0.55
C ALA A 92 15.28 -24.95 0.35
N VAL A 93 15.45 -24.50 1.59
CA VAL A 93 16.37 -25.14 2.56
C VAL A 93 15.98 -26.60 2.82
N VAL A 94 14.68 -26.87 3.00
CA VAL A 94 14.18 -28.22 3.30
C VAL A 94 14.37 -29.19 2.12
N ARG A 95 14.31 -28.70 0.87
CA ARG A 95 14.45 -29.56 -0.32
C ARG A 95 15.87 -29.92 -0.68
N VAL A 96 16.85 -29.08 -0.34
CA VAL A 96 18.22 -29.30 -0.78
C VAL A 96 18.85 -30.50 -0.06
N GLY A 97 18.34 -30.92 1.11
CA GLY A 97 18.71 -32.19 1.77
C GLY A 97 20.18 -32.32 2.19
N ASP A 98 21.04 -31.43 1.70
CA ASP A 98 22.48 -31.40 1.86
C ASP A 98 22.84 -30.19 2.71
N THR A 99 23.08 -30.45 3.99
CA THR A 99 23.41 -29.52 5.08
C THR A 99 24.81 -28.92 4.93
N SER A 100 25.22 -28.51 3.73
CA SER A 100 26.41 -27.68 3.63
C SER A 100 26.07 -26.32 4.24
N VAL A 101 26.82 -25.92 5.27
CA VAL A 101 26.73 -24.59 5.90
C VAL A 101 26.73 -23.48 4.85
N PHE A 102 27.41 -23.73 3.72
CA PHE A 102 27.44 -22.86 2.55
C PHE A 102 26.07 -22.64 1.89
N ALA A 103 25.26 -23.67 1.69
CA ALA A 103 23.92 -23.55 1.10
C ALA A 103 22.97 -22.75 2.01
N THR A 104 22.99 -23.02 3.32
CA THR A 104 22.15 -22.30 4.29
C THR A 104 22.56 -20.82 4.39
N THR A 105 23.86 -20.54 4.39
CA THR A 105 24.41 -19.17 4.48
C THR A 105 24.14 -18.37 3.22
N SER A 106 24.43 -18.91 2.04
CA SER A 106 24.21 -18.24 0.76
C SER A 106 22.74 -17.88 0.53
N LEU A 107 21.84 -18.79 0.91
CA LEU A 107 20.41 -18.54 0.81
C LEU A 107 19.94 -17.49 1.84
N GLY A 108 20.50 -17.47 3.05
CA GLY A 108 20.19 -16.46 4.07
C GLY A 108 20.61 -15.06 3.62
N VAL A 109 21.79 -14.96 3.00
CA VAL A 109 22.27 -13.74 2.34
C VAL A 109 21.33 -13.33 1.20
N ALA A 110 20.86 -14.27 0.38
CA ALA A 110 19.93 -13.95 -0.71
C ALA A 110 18.59 -13.38 -0.19
N VAL A 111 18.04 -13.91 0.92
CA VAL A 111 16.85 -13.35 1.57
C VAL A 111 17.13 -11.97 2.12
N LEU A 112 18.25 -11.79 2.83
CA LEU A 112 18.63 -10.48 3.38
C LEU A 112 18.78 -9.46 2.25
N VAL A 113 19.44 -9.83 1.14
CA VAL A 113 19.56 -8.99 -0.05
C VAL A 113 18.18 -8.70 -0.64
N ALA A 114 17.29 -9.68 -0.75
CA ALA A 114 15.93 -9.47 -1.24
C ALA A 114 15.09 -8.56 -0.31
N VAL A 115 15.30 -8.66 1.01
CA VAL A 115 14.69 -7.78 2.02
C VAL A 115 15.22 -6.37 1.88
N VAL A 116 16.55 -6.20 1.83
CA VAL A 116 17.22 -4.90 1.65
C VAL A 116 16.83 -4.27 0.33
N LEU A 117 16.79 -5.04 -0.78
CA LEU A 117 16.31 -4.57 -2.08
C LEU A 117 14.82 -4.24 -2.03
N GLY A 118 14.00 -5.03 -1.35
CA GLY A 118 12.58 -4.73 -1.15
C GLY A 118 12.36 -3.44 -0.36
N LEU A 119 13.20 -3.17 0.63
CA LEU A 119 13.22 -1.94 1.44
C LEU A 119 13.90 -0.76 0.71
N ALA A 120 14.85 -0.99 -0.20
CA ALA A 120 15.51 0.06 -0.98
C ALA A 120 14.67 0.46 -2.21
N LEU A 121 13.96 -0.51 -2.80
CA LEU A 121 12.94 -0.31 -3.82
C LEU A 121 11.60 0.11 -3.20
N TRP A 122 11.52 0.19 -1.87
CA TRP A 122 10.39 0.76 -1.13
C TRP A 122 10.24 2.22 -1.51
N ARG A 123 9.33 2.46 -2.46
CA ARG A 123 8.94 3.80 -2.86
C ARG A 123 7.50 3.99 -2.45
N PRO A 124 7.22 4.78 -1.40
CA PRO A 124 5.84 5.02 -0.99
C PRO A 124 5.09 5.61 -2.19
N TYR A 125 3.89 5.09 -2.46
CA TYR A 125 2.99 5.80 -3.35
C TYR A 125 2.78 7.18 -2.75
N ARG A 126 2.89 8.20 -3.58
CA ARG A 126 2.74 9.59 -3.17
C ARG A 126 1.50 10.15 -3.84
N LEU A 127 0.67 10.76 -3.01
CA LEU A 127 -0.49 11.52 -3.42
C LEU A 127 -0.26 12.96 -2.98
N ASP A 128 -0.17 13.86 -3.95
CA ASP A 128 -0.12 15.29 -3.71
C ASP A 128 -1.41 15.92 -4.24
N LEU A 129 -2.09 16.70 -3.41
CA LEU A 129 -3.10 17.63 -3.86
C LEU A 129 -2.38 18.96 -4.09
N GLY A 130 -2.31 19.43 -5.33
CA GLY A 130 -1.70 20.70 -5.70
C GLY A 130 -2.71 21.62 -6.40
N PRO A 131 -2.34 22.88 -6.65
CA PRO A 131 -3.19 23.84 -7.37
C PRO A 131 -3.67 23.32 -8.74
N GLU A 132 -2.82 22.59 -9.44
CA GLU A 132 -3.07 22.03 -10.77
C GLU A 132 -4.00 20.81 -10.78
N GLY A 133 -4.07 20.07 -9.66
CA GLY A 133 -4.79 18.81 -9.61
C GLY A 133 -4.30 17.83 -8.56
N ILE A 134 -4.71 16.58 -8.73
CA ILE A 134 -4.28 15.45 -7.91
C ILE A 134 -3.10 14.78 -8.62
N ARG A 135 -1.90 14.87 -8.06
CA ARG A 135 -0.73 14.14 -8.57
C ARG A 135 -0.61 12.79 -7.85
N VAL A 136 -0.74 11.72 -8.62
CA VAL A 136 -0.57 10.33 -8.16
C VAL A 136 0.72 9.78 -8.79
N GLY A 137 1.71 9.46 -7.97
CA GLY A 137 2.99 8.97 -8.46
C GLY A 137 3.67 7.96 -7.53
N GLY A 138 4.38 7.00 -8.11
CA GLY A 138 5.46 6.30 -7.42
C GLY A 138 6.77 7.08 -7.58
N ALA A 139 7.82 6.72 -6.84
CA ALA A 139 9.06 7.50 -6.93
C ALA A 139 9.90 7.24 -8.20
N VAL A 140 9.57 6.23 -9.03
CA VAL A 140 10.20 6.03 -10.37
C VAL A 140 9.12 6.22 -11.43
N GLY A 141 9.01 7.42 -11.98
CA GLY A 141 8.07 7.74 -13.05
C GLY A 141 7.49 9.15 -12.93
N HIS A 142 7.09 9.72 -14.06
CA HIS A 142 6.36 10.97 -14.06
C HIS A 142 4.99 10.73 -13.40
N GLY A 143 4.79 11.34 -12.23
CA GLY A 143 3.51 11.29 -11.53
C GLY A 143 2.39 11.72 -12.46
N ARG A 144 1.26 11.01 -12.42
CA ARG A 144 0.08 11.36 -13.22
C ARG A 144 -0.64 12.48 -12.51
N VAL A 145 -0.82 13.60 -13.19
CA VAL A 145 -1.64 14.71 -12.70
C VAL A 145 -3.06 14.52 -13.22
N ILE A 146 -4.03 14.54 -12.32
CA ILE A 146 -5.45 14.56 -12.62
C ILE A 146 -5.92 16.00 -12.42
N PRO A 147 -6.13 16.78 -13.49
CA PRO A 147 -6.59 18.16 -13.35
C PRO A 147 -7.93 18.23 -12.62
N TRP A 148 -8.08 19.22 -11.74
CA TRP A 148 -9.34 19.46 -11.03
C TRP A 148 -10.54 19.63 -11.97
N ALA A 149 -10.32 20.25 -13.14
CA ALA A 149 -11.35 20.50 -14.15
C ALA A 149 -11.96 19.22 -14.74
N LEU A 150 -11.27 18.07 -14.66
CA LEU A 150 -11.80 16.79 -15.14
C LEU A 150 -12.71 16.11 -14.12
N LEU A 151 -12.64 16.49 -12.85
CA LEU A 151 -13.41 15.88 -11.78
C LEU A 151 -14.82 16.45 -11.73
N GLN A 152 -15.78 15.58 -11.43
CA GLN A 152 -17.18 15.97 -11.30
C GLN A 152 -17.43 16.65 -9.94
N PRO A 153 -18.01 17.87 -9.90
CA PRO A 153 -18.39 18.52 -8.64
C PRO A 153 -19.33 17.66 -7.79
N GLY A 154 -19.24 17.76 -6.46
CA GLY A 154 -20.01 16.95 -5.52
C GLY A 154 -19.48 15.51 -5.31
N LEU A 155 -18.51 15.07 -6.11
CA LEU A 155 -17.85 13.77 -6.02
C LEU A 155 -16.35 13.95 -5.72
N PRO A 156 -15.67 12.97 -5.11
CA PRO A 156 -16.11 11.60 -4.81
C PRO A 156 -16.95 11.48 -3.53
N ALA A 157 -17.85 10.49 -3.50
CA ALA A 157 -18.57 10.14 -2.29
C ALA A 157 -17.62 9.58 -1.20
N ARG A 158 -17.99 9.77 0.07
CA ARG A 158 -17.22 9.19 1.19
C ARG A 158 -17.19 7.66 1.04
N PRO A 159 -16.00 7.05 0.98
CA PRO A 159 -15.91 5.60 0.89
C PRO A 159 -16.45 4.96 2.18
N GLY A 160 -17.11 3.82 2.05
CA GLY A 160 -17.49 3.02 3.22
C GLY A 160 -16.27 2.58 4.02
N GLU A 161 -16.45 2.21 5.29
CA GLU A 161 -15.35 1.86 6.20
C GLU A 161 -14.45 0.73 5.67
N ARG A 162 -15.03 -0.18 4.89
CA ARG A 162 -14.35 -1.32 4.25
C ARG A 162 -13.95 -1.06 2.80
N GLY A 163 -14.16 0.16 2.31
CA GLY A 163 -13.78 0.55 0.95
C GLY A 163 -12.26 0.47 0.78
N TRP A 164 -11.82 -0.13 -0.33
CA TRP A 164 -10.39 -0.24 -0.66
C TRP A 164 -9.95 0.74 -1.74
N THR A 165 -10.90 1.47 -2.32
CA THR A 165 -10.69 2.42 -3.40
C THR A 165 -11.61 3.61 -3.22
N LEU A 166 -11.12 4.81 -3.51
CA LEU A 166 -11.91 6.03 -3.62
C LEU A 166 -12.25 6.24 -5.11
N PRO A 167 -13.48 5.93 -5.55
CA PRO A 167 -13.86 6.10 -6.95
C PRO A 167 -13.78 7.57 -7.33
N LEU A 168 -13.14 7.88 -8.45
CA LEU A 168 -13.09 9.22 -9.02
C LEU A 168 -14.15 9.31 -10.11
N ALA A 169 -15.03 10.30 -9.99
CA ALA A 169 -16.00 10.62 -11.01
C ALA A 169 -15.46 11.75 -11.89
N TYR A 170 -15.61 11.58 -13.20
CA TYR A 170 -15.11 12.50 -14.20
C TYR A 170 -16.28 13.09 -14.97
N THR A 171 -16.23 14.39 -15.26
CA THR A 171 -17.28 15.09 -16.03
C THR A 171 -17.38 14.53 -17.46
N HIS A 172 -16.24 14.23 -18.09
CA HIS A 172 -16.16 13.66 -19.44
C HIS A 172 -15.22 12.45 -19.47
N PRO A 173 -15.70 11.25 -19.09
CA PRO A 173 -14.87 10.06 -19.00
C PRO A 173 -14.24 9.64 -20.34
N ASP A 174 -14.91 9.92 -21.46
CA ASP A 174 -14.43 9.56 -22.80
C ASP A 174 -13.30 10.45 -23.30
N ALA A 175 -13.25 11.70 -22.83
CA ALA A 175 -12.19 12.66 -23.13
C ALA A 175 -10.91 12.43 -22.30
N LEU A 176 -10.91 11.47 -21.38
CA LEU A 176 -9.73 11.19 -20.57
C LEU A 176 -8.58 10.65 -21.43
N PRO A 177 -7.35 11.17 -21.25
CA PRO A 177 -6.19 10.62 -21.92
C PRO A 177 -5.95 9.15 -21.48
N PRO A 178 -5.36 8.30 -22.34
CA PRO A 178 -5.25 6.86 -22.09
C PRO A 178 -4.58 6.47 -20.77
N ASN A 179 -3.65 7.29 -20.29
CA ASN A 179 -2.96 7.11 -19.01
C ASN A 179 -3.87 7.37 -17.79
N LEU A 180 -4.88 8.23 -17.91
CA LEU A 180 -5.85 8.53 -16.86
C LEU A 180 -7.06 7.60 -16.88
N ARG A 181 -7.43 7.04 -18.05
CA ARG A 181 -8.55 6.06 -18.17
C ARG A 181 -8.40 4.84 -17.25
N ARG A 182 -7.15 4.45 -16.93
CA ARG A 182 -6.85 3.35 -16.00
C ARG A 182 -6.98 3.75 -14.53
N LEU A 183 -7.05 5.04 -14.22
CA LEU A 183 -7.07 5.60 -12.88
C LEU A 183 -8.49 6.10 -12.54
N ARG A 184 -9.46 5.18 -12.58
CA ARG A 184 -10.87 5.46 -12.23
C ARG A 184 -11.11 5.52 -10.72
N ALA A 185 -10.14 5.10 -9.93
CA ALA A 185 -10.21 5.16 -8.48
C ALA A 185 -8.81 5.33 -7.89
N LEU A 186 -8.71 6.06 -6.79
CA LEU A 186 -7.50 6.11 -5.99
C LEU A 186 -7.48 4.90 -5.06
N PRO A 187 -6.38 4.13 -4.98
CA PRO A 187 -6.27 3.08 -3.98
C PRO A 187 -6.35 3.70 -2.58
N LEU A 188 -7.10 3.10 -1.66
CA LEU A 188 -7.10 3.48 -0.24
C LEU A 188 -5.93 2.78 0.48
N GLY A 189 -5.52 3.34 1.62
CA GLY A 189 -4.27 2.97 2.31
C GLY A 189 -3.25 4.10 2.43
N TRP A 190 -3.70 5.34 2.18
CA TRP A 190 -2.95 6.55 2.51
C TRP A 190 -2.85 6.74 4.03
N ALA A 191 -1.83 7.45 4.48
CA ALA A 191 -1.66 7.83 5.88
C ALA A 191 -2.79 8.74 6.39
N VAL A 192 -3.47 9.43 5.47
CA VAL A 192 -4.63 10.31 5.73
C VAL A 192 -5.93 9.51 5.73
N HIS A 193 -6.87 9.91 6.58
CA HIS A 193 -8.20 9.33 6.65
C HIS A 193 -8.92 9.41 5.30
N PRO A 194 -9.52 8.32 4.80
CA PRO A 194 -10.10 8.29 3.46
C PRO A 194 -11.27 9.26 3.29
N HIS A 195 -12.04 9.54 4.35
CA HIS A 195 -13.09 10.57 4.31
C HIS A 195 -12.52 11.98 4.17
N LEU A 196 -11.43 12.29 4.89
CA LEU A 196 -10.78 13.59 4.79
C LEU A 196 -10.26 13.82 3.35
N LEU A 197 -9.70 12.78 2.73
CA LEU A 197 -9.27 12.84 1.35
C LEU A 197 -10.44 13.06 0.38
N ALA A 198 -11.52 12.29 0.53
CA ALA A 198 -12.72 12.45 -0.30
C ALA A 198 -13.33 13.86 -0.17
N ASP A 199 -13.45 14.34 1.06
CA ASP A 199 -14.01 15.65 1.38
C ASP A 199 -13.12 16.79 0.87
N ALA A 200 -11.80 16.68 0.97
CA ALA A 200 -10.87 17.65 0.40
C ALA A 200 -10.96 17.71 -1.13
N ILE A 201 -10.99 16.56 -1.82
CA ILE A 201 -11.13 16.51 -3.27
C ILE A 201 -12.45 17.17 -3.70
N ARG A 202 -13.54 16.84 -3.02
CA ARG A 202 -14.86 17.41 -3.28
C ARG A 202 -14.85 18.93 -3.07
N TRP A 203 -14.29 19.40 -1.95
CA TRP A 203 -14.18 20.82 -1.63
C TRP A 203 -13.43 21.60 -2.72
N TYR A 204 -12.26 21.13 -3.15
CA TYR A 204 -11.48 21.81 -4.18
C TYR A 204 -12.09 21.69 -5.58
N THR A 205 -12.87 20.65 -5.84
CA THR A 205 -13.64 20.57 -7.09
C THR A 205 -14.74 21.62 -7.11
N GLU A 206 -15.42 21.84 -5.98
CA GLU A 206 -16.49 22.84 -5.82
C GLU A 206 -15.98 24.29 -5.72
N HIS A 207 -14.79 24.53 -5.16
CA HIS A 207 -14.27 25.87 -4.87
C HIS A 207 -12.94 26.12 -5.59
N PRO A 208 -12.96 26.43 -6.90
CA PRO A 208 -11.75 26.64 -7.70
C PRO A 208 -10.85 27.76 -7.21
N GLU A 209 -11.42 28.82 -6.62
CA GLU A 209 -10.73 29.99 -6.08
C GLU A 209 -9.72 29.66 -4.97
N HIS A 210 -9.92 28.53 -4.27
CA HIS A 210 -9.04 28.11 -3.19
C HIS A 210 -7.87 27.23 -3.65
N ARG A 211 -7.88 26.77 -4.90
CA ARG A 211 -6.85 25.84 -5.42
C ARG A 211 -5.46 26.47 -5.41
N ALA A 212 -5.35 27.76 -5.70
CA ALA A 212 -4.08 28.48 -5.73
C ALA A 212 -3.37 28.51 -4.35
N ALA A 213 -4.14 28.41 -3.26
CA ALA A 213 -3.61 28.42 -1.90
C ALA A 213 -3.20 27.02 -1.39
N ILE A 214 -3.48 25.96 -2.17
CA ILE A 214 -3.12 24.59 -1.80
C ILE A 214 -1.60 24.49 -1.59
N GLY A 215 -1.20 23.88 -0.47
CA GLY A 215 0.20 23.78 -0.07
C GLY A 215 0.63 24.79 0.98
N THR A 216 -0.22 25.77 1.32
CA THR A 216 0.00 26.67 2.47
C THR A 216 -0.61 26.11 3.75
N GLN A 217 -0.04 26.46 4.91
CA GLN A 217 -0.58 26.02 6.21
C GLN A 217 -1.94 26.66 6.50
N ALA A 218 -2.11 27.94 6.17
CA ALA A 218 -3.37 28.67 6.35
C ALA A 218 -4.52 28.01 5.58
N GLU A 219 -4.27 27.58 4.34
CA GLU A 219 -5.28 26.87 3.55
C GLU A 219 -5.59 25.48 4.13
N HIS A 220 -4.59 24.78 4.68
CA HIS A 220 -4.81 23.50 5.33
C HIS A 220 -5.71 23.65 6.56
N ASP A 221 -5.43 24.64 7.41
CA ASP A 221 -6.21 24.92 8.62
C ASP A 221 -7.64 25.34 8.27
N ARG A 222 -7.79 26.19 7.26
CA ARG A 222 -9.10 26.61 6.74
C ARG A 222 -9.91 25.43 6.20
N LEU A 223 -9.29 24.55 5.42
CA LEU A 223 -9.93 23.34 4.92
C LEU A 223 -10.40 22.45 6.08
N VAL A 224 -9.54 22.22 7.07
CA VAL A 224 -9.90 21.39 8.24
C VAL A 224 -11.08 22.01 9.00
N ALA A 225 -11.08 23.33 9.19
CA ALA A 225 -12.19 24.04 9.84
C ALA A 225 -13.50 23.93 9.04
N ALA A 226 -13.44 24.15 7.73
CA ALA A 226 -14.61 24.05 6.84
C ALA A 226 -15.21 22.63 6.82
N LEU A 227 -14.36 21.60 6.86
CA LEU A 227 -14.79 20.21 6.90
C LEU A 227 -15.34 19.81 8.27
N ALA A 228 -14.79 20.35 9.36
CA ALA A 228 -15.32 20.14 10.71
C ALA A 228 -16.71 20.76 10.88
N ALA A 229 -16.99 21.91 10.25
CA ALA A 229 -18.31 22.55 10.29
C ALA A 229 -19.40 21.79 9.49
N ARG A 230 -19.00 20.90 8.57
CA ARG A 230 -19.91 20.07 7.75
C ARG A 230 -20.12 18.65 8.33
N ALA A 231 -19.37 18.26 9.36
CA ALA A 231 -19.38 16.93 9.95
C ALA A 231 -20.41 16.84 11.09
#